data_AF-A0A090X505-F1
#
_entry.id   AF-A0A090X505-F1
#
_cell.length_a   1.000
_cell.length_b   1.000
_cell.length_c   1.000
_cell.angle_alpha   90.00
_cell.angle_beta   90.00
_cell.angle_gamma   90.00
#
_symmetry.space_group_name_H-M   'P 1'
#
loop_
_entity.id
_entity.type
_entity.pdbx_description
1 polymer ?
#
loop_
_entity_poly.entity_id
_entity_poly.type
_entity_poly.pdbx_seq_one_letter_code
_entity_poly.pdbx_strand_id
1 'polypeptide(L)'
;MFNQSEIINALTKVLESKTFSKSTTTNVLLKLLVESTIEGHTITAYTVGLELFGKRYDPKKSDVNIRVNISHLRKRLKRYYEEEGVYDPIVISIKPGQYNTTFSAREEKKNNSLKRKKIVGFILSFVVFTAVAFFLLKPSNKVWKPMFDNGFETTLYLGDVFGYSGSTIFNNTGWHRDSKINSVEAFFRTY
;
A
#
# COMPACT_ATOMS: atom_id res chain seq x y z
N MET A 1 29.90 12.00 -18.64
CA MET A 1 29.63 10.89 -19.57
C MET A 1 30.40 9.70 -19.01
N PHE A 2 29.75 8.57 -18.75
CA PHE A 2 30.42 7.40 -18.14
C PHE A 2 31.32 6.72 -19.15
N ASN A 3 32.45 6.18 -18.70
CA ASN A 3 33.33 5.41 -19.58
C ASN A 3 32.72 4.03 -19.84
N GLN A 4 33.00 3.45 -21.02
CA GLN A 4 32.48 2.13 -21.40
C GLN A 4 32.89 1.05 -20.38
N SER A 5 34.13 1.11 -19.87
CA SER A 5 34.64 0.19 -18.85
C SER A 5 33.85 0.25 -17.54
N GLU A 6 33.41 1.44 -17.11
CA GLU A 6 32.62 1.61 -15.89
C GLU A 6 31.21 1.02 -16.05
N ILE A 7 30.60 1.22 -17.21
CA ILE A 7 29.29 0.66 -17.55
C ILE A 7 29.37 -0.88 -17.59
N ILE A 8 30.39 -1.43 -18.23
CA ILE A 8 30.62 -2.88 -18.29
C ILE A 8 30.81 -3.45 -16.88
N ASN A 9 31.60 -2.78 -16.03
CA ASN A 9 31.78 -3.22 -14.65
C ASN A 9 30.46 -3.20 -13.85
N ALA A 10 29.66 -2.15 -14.01
CA ALA A 10 28.33 -2.07 -13.40
C ALA A 10 27.40 -3.20 -13.90
N LEU A 11 27.43 -3.51 -15.20
CA LEU A 11 26.69 -4.63 -15.77
C LEU A 11 27.13 -5.97 -15.17
N THR A 12 28.43 -6.22 -15.07
CA THR A 12 28.97 -7.46 -14.49
C THR A 12 28.46 -7.66 -13.06
N LYS A 13 28.55 -6.63 -12.22
CA LYS A 13 28.01 -6.68 -10.84
C LYS A 13 26.52 -7.02 -10.79
N VAL A 14 25.72 -6.40 -11.67
CA VAL A 14 24.28 -6.68 -11.76
C VAL A 14 24.05 -8.14 -12.14
N LEU A 15 24.78 -8.67 -13.13
CA LEU A 15 24.61 -10.04 -13.63
C LEU A 15 25.05 -11.11 -12.61
N GLU A 16 26.07 -10.83 -11.80
CA GLU A 16 26.57 -11.71 -10.75
C GLU A 16 25.73 -11.68 -9.46
N SER A 17 24.79 -10.73 -9.36
CA SER A 17 23.94 -10.56 -8.18
C SER A 17 22.99 -11.71 -7.92
N LYS A 18 22.56 -11.87 -6.66
CA LYS A 18 21.54 -12.87 -6.27
C LYS A 18 20.22 -12.60 -6.97
N THR A 19 19.90 -11.33 -7.25
CA THR A 19 18.69 -10.91 -7.96
C THR A 19 18.66 -11.41 -9.42
N PHE A 20 19.82 -11.55 -10.07
CA PHE A 20 19.95 -11.96 -11.49
C PHE A 20 20.45 -13.41 -11.70
N SER A 21 20.97 -14.08 -10.66
CA SER A 21 21.57 -15.42 -10.75
C SER A 21 20.66 -16.52 -11.34
N LYS A 22 19.33 -16.42 -11.18
CA LYS A 22 18.38 -17.48 -11.57
C LYS A 22 17.87 -17.43 -13.01
N SER A 23 18.13 -16.37 -13.79
CA SER A 23 17.41 -16.18 -15.07
C SER A 23 18.32 -15.89 -16.25
N THR A 24 18.53 -16.91 -17.06
CA THR A 24 19.37 -16.84 -18.26
C THR A 24 18.81 -15.85 -19.29
N THR A 25 17.51 -15.91 -19.62
CA THR A 25 16.91 -15.04 -20.64
C THR A 25 16.94 -13.55 -20.27
N THR A 26 16.67 -13.21 -19.00
CA THR A 26 16.72 -11.80 -18.55
C THR A 26 18.15 -11.26 -18.58
N ASN A 27 19.13 -12.10 -18.25
CA ASN A 27 20.55 -11.72 -18.24
C ASN A 27 21.07 -11.47 -19.65
N VAL A 28 20.76 -12.37 -20.58
CA VAL A 28 21.12 -12.21 -22.00
C VAL A 28 20.47 -10.96 -22.57
N LEU A 29 19.20 -10.72 -22.28
CA LEU A 29 18.50 -9.52 -22.71
C LEU A 29 19.15 -8.25 -22.14
N LEU A 30 19.47 -8.20 -20.85
CA LEU A 30 20.12 -7.03 -20.24
C LEU A 30 21.47 -6.74 -20.89
N LYS A 31 22.29 -7.78 -21.07
CA LYS A 31 23.61 -7.67 -21.71
C LYS A 31 23.47 -7.05 -23.09
N LEU A 32 22.56 -7.60 -23.90
CA LEU A 32 22.31 -7.10 -25.24
C LEU A 32 21.92 -5.62 -25.26
N LEU A 33 20.96 -5.21 -24.42
CA LEU A 33 20.49 -3.83 -24.39
C LEU A 33 21.59 -2.85 -23.95
N VAL A 34 22.45 -3.25 -23.02
CA VAL A 34 23.58 -2.41 -22.56
C VAL A 34 24.61 -2.28 -23.66
N GLU A 35 25.00 -3.38 -24.30
CA GLU A 35 25.99 -3.39 -25.39
C GLU A 35 25.55 -2.50 -26.55
N SER A 36 24.33 -2.66 -27.09
CA SER A 36 23.92 -1.80 -28.20
C SER A 36 23.65 -0.34 -27.77
N THR A 37 23.37 -0.07 -26.48
CA THR A 37 23.33 1.32 -25.98
C THR A 37 24.73 1.95 -25.96
N ILE A 38 25.76 1.19 -25.57
CA ILE A 38 27.16 1.64 -25.58
C ILE A 38 27.63 1.96 -27.00
N GLU A 39 27.20 1.16 -27.98
CA GLU A 39 27.49 1.35 -29.40
C GLU A 39 26.67 2.50 -30.03
N GLY A 40 25.68 3.04 -29.31
CA GLY A 40 24.83 4.13 -29.79
C GLY A 40 23.71 3.69 -30.72
N HIS A 41 23.38 2.40 -30.76
CA HIS A 41 22.31 1.85 -31.58
C HIS A 41 20.93 1.98 -30.91
N THR A 42 19.93 2.36 -31.68
CA THR A 42 18.52 2.32 -31.26
C THR A 42 17.97 0.93 -31.50
N ILE A 43 17.58 0.24 -30.43
CA ILE A 43 17.09 -1.13 -30.51
C ILE A 43 15.56 -1.12 -30.53
N THR A 44 14.97 -1.92 -31.41
CA THR A 44 13.51 -2.18 -31.43
C THR A 44 13.21 -3.60 -30.94
N ALA A 45 11.94 -3.89 -30.61
CA ALA A 45 11.51 -5.24 -30.26
C ALA A 45 11.89 -6.26 -31.35
N TYR A 46 11.76 -5.84 -32.61
CA TYR A 46 12.14 -6.62 -33.78
C TYR A 46 13.63 -6.96 -33.79
N THR A 47 14.51 -5.97 -33.57
CA THR A 47 15.96 -6.16 -33.52
C THR A 47 16.35 -7.12 -32.39
N VAL A 48 15.82 -6.89 -31.18
CA VAL A 48 16.03 -7.79 -30.03
C VAL A 48 15.58 -9.21 -30.37
N GLY A 49 14.42 -9.35 -31.00
CA GLY A 49 13.87 -10.65 -31.35
C GLY A 49 14.68 -11.40 -32.39
N LEU A 50 15.18 -10.69 -33.40
CA LEU A 50 16.05 -11.27 -34.43
C LEU A 50 17.38 -11.72 -33.84
N GLU A 51 17.91 -10.98 -32.87
CA GLU A 51 19.18 -11.28 -32.22
C GLU A 51 19.07 -12.44 -31.20
N LEU A 52 17.94 -12.54 -30.50
CA LEU A 52 17.70 -13.62 -29.54
C LEU A 52 17.20 -14.93 -30.19
N PHE A 53 16.36 -14.84 -31.22
CA PHE A 53 15.65 -16.00 -31.80
C PHE A 53 16.07 -16.32 -33.25
N GLY A 54 16.79 -15.44 -33.93
CA GLY A 54 17.28 -15.65 -35.30
C GLY A 54 16.16 -16.07 -36.26
N LYS A 55 16.39 -17.14 -37.01
CA LYS A 55 15.42 -17.70 -37.98
C LYS A 55 14.12 -18.23 -37.35
N ARG A 56 14.08 -18.41 -36.02
CA ARG A 56 12.88 -18.86 -35.28
C ARG A 56 12.04 -17.70 -34.76
N TYR A 57 12.43 -16.46 -35.06
CA TYR A 57 11.71 -15.28 -34.63
C TYR A 57 10.35 -15.16 -35.33
N ASP A 58 9.28 -15.29 -34.54
CA ASP A 58 7.90 -14.96 -34.94
C ASP A 58 7.50 -13.63 -34.29
N PRO A 59 7.38 -12.52 -35.03
CA PRO A 59 7.07 -11.21 -34.47
C PRO A 59 5.79 -11.20 -33.61
N LYS A 60 4.75 -11.94 -34.01
CA LYS A 60 3.46 -11.89 -33.30
C LYS A 60 3.56 -12.45 -31.88
N LYS A 61 4.31 -13.55 -31.70
CA LYS A 61 4.47 -14.21 -30.40
C LYS A 61 5.68 -13.68 -29.63
N SER A 62 6.79 -13.47 -30.32
CA SER A 62 8.07 -13.13 -29.71
C SER A 62 8.06 -11.70 -29.17
N ASP A 63 7.46 -10.73 -29.87
CA ASP A 63 7.39 -9.33 -29.38
C ASP A 63 6.63 -9.21 -28.06
N VAL A 64 5.57 -10.00 -27.88
CA VAL A 64 4.82 -10.04 -26.61
C VAL A 64 5.72 -10.55 -25.49
N ASN A 65 6.42 -11.66 -25.71
CA ASN A 65 7.35 -12.23 -24.74
C ASN A 65 8.52 -11.29 -24.42
N ILE A 66 9.07 -10.60 -25.43
CA ILE A 66 10.15 -9.62 -25.25
C ILE A 66 9.66 -8.46 -24.37
N ARG A 67 8.48 -7.88 -24.66
CA ARG A 67 7.90 -6.80 -23.84
C ARG A 67 7.68 -7.21 -22.38
N VAL A 68 7.21 -8.43 -22.14
CA VAL A 68 7.05 -8.98 -20.78
C VAL A 68 8.41 -9.12 -20.09
N ASN A 69 9.41 -9.68 -20.77
CA ASN A 69 10.77 -9.82 -20.22
C ASN A 69 11.42 -8.46 -19.92
N ILE A 70 11.23 -7.45 -20.77
CA ILE A 70 11.66 -6.07 -20.52
C ILE A 70 10.99 -5.51 -19.25
N SER A 71 9.69 -5.77 -19.05
CA SER A 71 8.98 -5.36 -17.83
C SER A 71 9.55 -6.03 -16.58
N HIS A 72 9.85 -7.33 -16.66
CA HIS A 72 10.52 -8.07 -15.58
C HIS A 72 11.93 -7.55 -15.33
N LEU A 73 12.67 -7.23 -16.39
CA LEU A 73 14.02 -6.68 -16.30
C LEU A 73 14.03 -5.36 -15.54
N ARG A 74 13.10 -4.43 -15.84
CA ARG A 74 12.95 -3.17 -15.09
C ARG A 74 12.70 -3.42 -13.60
N LYS A 75 11.80 -4.34 -13.26
CA LYS A 75 11.49 -4.68 -11.85
C LYS A 75 12.71 -5.25 -11.13
N ARG A 76 13.49 -6.11 -11.79
CA ARG A 76 14.69 -6.72 -11.20
C ARG A 76 15.83 -5.73 -11.06
N LEU A 77 16.07 -4.87 -12.05
CA LEU A 77 17.04 -3.76 -11.92
C LEU A 77 16.69 -2.88 -10.73
N LYS A 78 15.41 -2.48 -10.60
CA LYS A 78 14.94 -1.71 -9.46
C LYS A 78 15.25 -2.42 -8.13
N ARG A 79 14.89 -3.70 -8.01
CA ARG A 79 15.16 -4.50 -6.82
C ARG A 79 16.66 -4.59 -6.50
N TYR A 80 17.48 -4.86 -7.50
CA TYR A 80 18.94 -4.91 -7.34
C TYR A 80 19.48 -3.62 -6.73
N TYR A 81 19.12 -2.45 -7.28
CA TYR A 81 19.59 -1.14 -6.77
C TYR A 81 18.91 -0.67 -5.47
N GLU A 82 17.89 -1.39 -5.00
CA GLU A 82 17.24 -1.23 -3.69
C GLU A 82 17.86 -2.13 -2.60
N GLU A 83 18.41 -3.30 -2.98
CA GLU A 83 18.90 -4.32 -2.05
C GLU A 83 20.43 -4.49 -2.10
N GLU A 84 20.98 -4.96 -3.23
CA GLU A 84 22.39 -5.36 -3.37
C GLU A 84 23.27 -4.19 -3.84
N GLY A 85 22.84 -3.47 -4.87
CA GLY A 85 23.55 -2.35 -5.49
C GLY A 85 23.27 -0.99 -4.84
N VAL A 86 22.98 -0.96 -3.53
CA VAL A 86 22.58 0.28 -2.81
C VAL A 86 23.65 1.37 -2.90
N TYR A 87 24.92 0.96 -2.92
CA TYR A 87 26.10 1.81 -2.95
C TYR A 87 26.79 1.84 -4.32
N ASP A 88 26.19 1.21 -5.34
CA ASP A 88 26.80 1.25 -6.67
C ASP A 88 26.71 2.66 -7.26
N PRO A 89 27.82 3.19 -7.80
CA PRO A 89 27.90 4.58 -8.26
C PRO A 89 27.13 4.82 -9.56
N ILE A 90 26.93 3.78 -10.38
CA ILE A 90 26.23 3.84 -11.65
C ILE A 90 24.93 3.05 -11.53
N VAL A 91 23.83 3.67 -11.91
CA VAL A 91 22.51 3.03 -11.96
C VAL A 91 22.12 2.79 -13.41
N ILE A 92 21.98 1.50 -13.77
CA ILE A 92 21.43 1.07 -15.05
C ILE A 92 19.90 1.04 -14.94
N SER A 93 19.23 1.78 -15.81
CA SER A 93 17.77 1.87 -15.85
C SER A 93 17.24 1.74 -17.27
N ILE A 94 15.97 1.37 -17.43
CA ILE A 94 15.30 1.27 -18.74
C ILE A 94 13.98 2.01 -18.64
N LYS A 95 13.78 3.03 -19.47
CA LYS A 95 12.54 3.82 -19.47
C LYS A 95 11.34 2.97 -19.90
N PRO A 96 10.13 3.22 -19.36
CA PRO A 96 8.91 2.56 -19.84
C PRO A 96 8.74 2.72 -21.36
N GLY A 97 8.33 1.66 -22.04
CA GLY A 97 8.13 1.66 -23.50
C GLY A 97 9.41 1.69 -24.34
N GLN A 98 10.59 1.92 -23.75
CA GLN A 98 11.86 1.94 -24.46
C GLN A 98 12.69 0.68 -24.22
N TYR A 99 13.58 0.39 -25.17
CA TYR A 99 14.54 -0.71 -25.12
C TYR A 99 15.95 -0.23 -24.76
N ASN A 100 16.28 1.03 -25.04
CA ASN A 100 17.56 1.62 -24.66
C ASN A 100 17.72 1.69 -23.14
N THR A 101 18.94 1.39 -22.70
CA THR A 101 19.34 1.57 -21.30
C THR A 101 19.78 3.00 -21.05
N THR A 102 19.61 3.48 -19.83
CA THR A 102 20.07 4.80 -19.40
C THR A 102 20.95 4.63 -18.17
N PHE A 103 22.09 5.32 -18.20
CA PHE A 103 23.09 5.30 -17.13
C PHE A 103 23.05 6.63 -16.41
N SER A 104 22.84 6.59 -15.10
CA SER A 104 22.85 7.78 -14.24
C SER A 104 23.80 7.58 -13.07
N ALA A 105 24.42 8.67 -12.61
CA ALA A 105 25.14 8.65 -11.35
C ALA A 105 24.12 8.38 -10.25
N ARG A 106 24.54 7.66 -9.20
CA ARG A 106 23.72 7.53 -8.00
C ARG A 106 23.56 8.92 -7.41
N GLU A 107 22.36 9.48 -7.55
CA GLU A 107 21.99 10.64 -6.75
C GLU A 107 22.03 10.19 -5.28
N GLU A 108 22.85 10.85 -4.47
CA GLU A 108 22.75 10.70 -3.03
C GLU A 108 21.29 10.94 -2.66
N LYS A 109 20.60 9.91 -2.17
CA LYS A 109 19.24 10.07 -1.67
C LYS A 109 19.31 11.10 -0.56
N LYS A 110 18.97 12.38 -0.87
CA LYS A 110 18.74 13.41 0.15
C LYS A 110 17.77 12.80 1.14
N ASN A 111 18.31 12.44 2.30
CA ASN A 111 17.67 11.52 3.22
C ASN A 111 16.28 12.08 3.58
N ASN A 112 15.21 11.38 3.19
CA ASN A 112 13.81 11.71 3.49
C ASN A 112 13.54 11.79 5.01
N SER A 113 14.56 11.61 5.86
CA SER A 113 14.60 12.02 7.27
C SER A 113 13.89 13.35 7.56
N LEU A 114 14.01 14.35 6.68
CA LEU A 114 13.33 15.65 6.86
C LEU A 114 11.80 15.54 6.73
N LYS A 115 11.28 14.75 5.79
CA LYS A 115 9.83 14.47 5.68
C LYS A 115 9.34 13.59 6.83
N ARG A 116 10.13 12.59 7.24
CA ARG A 116 9.82 11.71 8.38
C ARG A 116 9.76 12.48 9.70
N LYS A 117 10.71 13.39 9.95
CA LYS A 117 10.69 14.29 11.14
C LYS A 117 9.48 15.23 11.15
N LYS A 118 9.10 15.78 9.99
CA LYS A 118 7.89 16.63 9.88
C LYS A 118 6.59 15.87 10.18
N ILE A 119 6.46 14.64 9.67
CA ILE A 119 5.28 13.80 9.93
C ILE A 119 5.17 13.45 11.42
N VAL A 120 6.29 13.08 12.06
CA VAL A 120 6.31 12.79 13.50
C VAL A 120 5.92 14.01 14.33
N GLY A 121 6.42 15.20 13.97
CA GLY A 121 6.02 16.46 14.62
C GLY A 121 4.53 16.75 14.49
N PHE A 122 3.94 16.48 13.32
CA PHE A 122 2.50 16.69 13.08
C PHE A 122 1.63 15.73 13.90
N ILE A 123 2.03 14.46 13.99
CA ILE A 123 1.35 13.45 14.83
C ILE A 123 1.40 13.86 16.30
N LEU A 124 2.58 14.28 16.79
CA LEU A 124 2.73 14.72 18.18
C LEU A 124 1.83 15.94 18.48
N SER A 125 1.80 16.93 17.59
CA SER A 125 0.93 18.10 17.72
C SER A 125 -0.55 17.72 17.74
N PHE A 126 -0.96 16.76 16.92
CA PHE A 126 -2.35 16.30 16.88
C PHE A 126 -2.74 15.58 18.18
N VAL A 127 -1.87 14.72 18.71
CA VAL A 127 -2.08 14.05 20.00
C VAL A 127 -2.17 15.05 21.16
N VAL A 128 -1.32 16.07 21.17
CA VAL A 128 -1.40 17.14 22.18
C VAL A 128 -2.70 17.92 22.02
N PHE A 129 -3.10 18.27 20.79
CA PHE A 129 -4.35 18.98 20.54
C PHE A 129 -5.57 18.17 20.98
N THR A 130 -5.63 16.87 20.70
CA THR A 130 -6.74 16.02 21.14
C THR A 130 -6.79 15.87 22.65
N ALA A 131 -5.64 15.73 23.33
CA ALA A 131 -5.58 15.68 24.78
C ALA A 131 -6.05 17.00 25.44
N VAL A 132 -5.61 18.14 24.90
CA VAL A 132 -6.04 19.47 25.36
C VAL A 132 -7.54 19.67 25.11
N ALA A 133 -8.03 19.33 23.92
CA ALA A 133 -9.44 19.42 23.58
C ALA A 133 -10.29 18.53 24.51
N PHE A 134 -9.86 17.31 24.80
CA PHE A 134 -10.54 16.42 25.75
C PHE A 134 -10.61 17.02 27.17
N PHE A 135 -9.53 17.66 27.62
CA PHE A 135 -9.50 18.30 28.95
C PHE A 135 -10.40 19.54 29.01
N LEU A 136 -10.44 20.36 27.95
CA LEU A 136 -11.25 21.58 27.87
C LEU A 136 -12.74 21.30 27.60
N LEU A 137 -13.03 20.32 26.75
CA LEU A 137 -14.39 19.89 26.40
C LEU A 137 -14.95 18.86 27.38
N LYS A 138 -14.24 18.58 28.48
CA LYS A 138 -14.66 17.61 29.50
C LYS A 138 -16.12 17.90 29.88
N PRO A 139 -17.07 17.02 29.51
CA PRO A 139 -18.47 17.31 29.70
C PRO A 139 -18.72 17.47 31.19
N SER A 140 -19.15 18.68 31.57
CA SER A 140 -19.54 18.96 32.93
C SER A 140 -20.88 18.26 33.18
N ASN A 141 -20.86 17.10 33.84
CA ASN A 141 -22.06 16.32 34.22
C ASN A 141 -22.92 17.05 35.29
N LYS A 142 -23.25 18.33 35.06
CA LYS A 142 -24.08 19.15 35.97
C LYS A 142 -25.51 18.65 36.06
N VAL A 143 -26.01 17.96 35.04
CA VAL A 143 -27.39 17.44 35.02
C VAL A 143 -27.52 16.18 35.87
N TRP A 144 -26.56 15.26 35.78
CA TRP A 144 -26.65 13.95 36.42
C TRP A 144 -26.04 13.91 37.82
N LYS A 145 -24.99 14.71 38.09
CA LYS A 145 -24.36 14.76 39.42
C LYS A 145 -25.36 15.03 40.55
N PRO A 146 -26.26 16.02 40.45
CA PRO A 146 -27.24 16.26 41.51
C PRO A 146 -28.25 15.13 41.70
N MET A 147 -28.42 14.22 40.72
CA MET A 147 -29.31 13.07 40.89
C MET A 147 -28.65 11.91 41.65
N PHE A 148 -27.34 11.73 41.48
CA PHE A 148 -26.60 10.65 42.14
C PHE A 148 -25.95 11.09 43.46
N ASP A 149 -25.55 12.35 43.57
CA ASP A 149 -24.90 12.94 44.76
C ASP A 149 -25.90 13.76 45.60
N ASN A 150 -27.10 13.23 45.86
CA ASN A 150 -28.16 13.94 46.61
C ASN A 150 -28.30 13.52 48.09
N GLY A 151 -27.51 12.53 48.54
CA GLY A 151 -27.54 12.05 49.92
C GLY A 151 -28.80 11.29 50.34
N PHE A 152 -29.72 11.03 49.41
CA PHE A 152 -30.91 10.22 49.66
C PHE A 152 -30.63 8.73 49.38
N GLU A 153 -31.30 7.84 50.13
CA GLU A 153 -31.26 6.41 49.82
C GLU A 153 -31.90 6.16 48.45
N THR A 154 -31.17 5.49 47.55
CA THR A 154 -31.67 5.15 46.22
C THR A 154 -32.55 3.91 46.32
N THR A 155 -33.87 4.09 46.24
CA THR A 155 -34.81 2.97 46.11
C THR A 155 -34.93 2.57 44.64
N LEU A 156 -34.34 1.42 44.30
CA LEU A 156 -34.48 0.82 42.98
C LEU A 156 -35.82 0.10 42.86
N TYR A 157 -36.72 0.62 42.04
CA TYR A 157 -37.94 -0.08 41.65
C TYR A 157 -37.66 -0.87 40.36
N LEU A 158 -37.53 -2.18 40.47
CA LEU A 158 -37.54 -3.09 39.33
C LEU A 158 -38.98 -3.52 39.06
N GLY A 159 -39.51 -3.12 37.92
CA GLY A 159 -40.81 -3.57 37.44
C GLY A 159 -40.65 -4.35 36.15
N ASP A 160 -41.34 -5.48 36.03
CA ASP A 160 -41.45 -6.20 34.77
C ASP A 160 -42.23 -5.36 33.77
N VAL A 161 -41.74 -5.31 32.53
CA VAL A 161 -42.39 -4.55 31.47
C VAL A 161 -43.01 -5.53 30.47
N PHE A 162 -44.34 -5.62 30.50
CA PHE A 162 -45.10 -6.46 29.58
C PHE A 162 -45.42 -5.70 28.30
N GLY A 163 -45.21 -6.36 27.17
CA GLY A 163 -45.45 -5.79 25.85
C GLY A 163 -45.38 -6.85 24.77
N TYR A 164 -45.83 -6.50 23.57
CA TYR A 164 -45.86 -7.39 22.42
C TYR A 164 -45.15 -6.74 21.22
N SER A 165 -44.63 -7.58 20.33
CA SER A 165 -44.04 -7.11 19.07
C SER A 165 -45.13 -7.07 17.99
N GLY A 166 -45.29 -5.93 17.33
CA GLY A 166 -46.32 -5.71 16.32
C GLY A 166 -45.84 -4.85 15.15
N SER A 167 -46.68 -4.73 14.12
CA SER A 167 -46.39 -3.82 13.01
C SER A 167 -46.59 -2.37 13.45
N THR A 168 -45.58 -1.55 13.24
CA THR A 168 -45.65 -0.11 13.49
C THR A 168 -46.27 0.62 12.29
N ILE A 169 -46.67 1.88 12.49
CA ILE A 169 -47.21 2.76 11.44
C ILE A 169 -46.27 2.95 10.24
N PHE A 170 -45.00 2.58 10.35
CA PHE A 170 -43.99 2.61 9.29
C PHE A 170 -43.74 1.25 8.64
N ASN A 171 -44.65 0.29 8.84
CA ASN A 171 -44.59 -1.07 8.28
C ASN A 171 -43.32 -1.86 8.68
N ASN A 172 -42.73 -1.50 9.82
CA ASN A 172 -41.60 -2.19 10.45
C ASN A 172 -42.05 -2.86 11.75
N THR A 173 -41.38 -3.91 12.20
CA THR A 173 -41.71 -4.55 13.48
C THR A 173 -41.14 -3.75 14.65
N GLY A 174 -42.00 -3.43 15.64
CA GLY A 174 -41.63 -2.67 16.82
C GLY A 174 -42.23 -3.27 18.08
N TRP A 175 -41.58 -3.01 19.21
CA TRP A 175 -42.05 -3.45 20.51
C TRP A 175 -43.01 -2.40 21.11
N HIS A 176 -44.19 -2.84 21.53
CA HIS A 176 -45.24 -2.01 22.11
C HIS A 176 -45.48 -2.40 23.57
N ARG A 177 -45.40 -1.43 24.49
CA ARG A 177 -45.77 -1.63 25.91
C ARG A 177 -47.28 -1.67 26.06
N ASP A 178 -47.81 -2.68 26.74
CA ASP A 178 -49.20 -2.67 27.19
C ASP A 178 -49.26 -2.27 28.67
N SER A 179 -49.70 -1.05 28.93
CA SER A 179 -49.79 -0.51 30.31
C SER A 179 -50.93 -1.12 31.12
N LYS A 180 -51.84 -1.89 30.51
CA LYS A 180 -52.93 -2.58 31.22
C LYS A 180 -52.48 -3.91 31.83
N ILE A 181 -51.35 -4.45 31.37
CA ILE A 181 -50.81 -5.72 31.85
C ILE A 181 -49.68 -5.43 32.84
N ASN A 182 -49.95 -5.71 34.11
CA ASN A 182 -49.01 -5.47 35.21
C ASN A 182 -48.59 -6.76 35.93
N SER A 183 -48.97 -7.94 35.42
CA SER A 183 -48.51 -9.24 35.93
C SER A 183 -48.38 -10.27 34.81
N VAL A 184 -47.57 -11.30 35.08
CA VAL A 184 -47.33 -12.42 34.17
C VAL A 184 -48.63 -13.19 33.88
N GLU A 185 -49.47 -13.40 34.90
CA GLU A 185 -50.76 -14.09 34.75
C GLU A 185 -51.74 -13.30 33.88
N ALA A 186 -51.72 -11.97 33.98
CA ALA A 186 -52.56 -11.12 33.14
C ALA A 186 -52.10 -11.13 31.67
N PHE A 187 -50.80 -11.24 31.44
CA PHE A 187 -50.22 -11.34 30.10
C PHE A 187 -50.72 -12.58 29.36
N PHE A 188 -50.59 -13.76 29.98
CA PHE A 188 -50.99 -15.04 29.38
C PHE A 188 -52.52 -15.27 29.29
N ARG A 189 -53.34 -14.42 29.92
CA ARG A 189 -54.81 -14.45 29.74
C ARG A 189 -55.28 -13.64 28.54
N THR A 190 -54.48 -12.65 28.13
CA THR A 190 -54.87 -11.65 27.13
C THR A 190 -54.35 -12.02 25.73
N TYR A 191 -53.25 -12.76 25.67
CA TYR A 191 -52.58 -13.24 24.45
C TYR A 191 -52.37 -14.75 24.53
#